data_AF-A0A3C1WGA4-F1
#
_entry.id   AF-A0A3C1WGA4-F1
#
_cell.length_a   1.000
_cell.length_b   1.000
_cell.length_c   1.000
_cell.angle_alpha   90.00
_cell.angle_beta   90.00
_cell.angle_gamma   90.00
#
_symmetry.space_group_name_H-M   'P 1'
#
loop_
_entity.id
_entity.type
_entity.pdbx_description
1 polymer ?
#
loop_
_entity_poly.entity_id
_entity_poly.type
_entity_poly.pdbx_seq_one_letter_code
_entity_poly.pdbx_strand_id
1 'polypeptide(L)' 'FIAGNMPMKTEIVPLIIVSKLEQYDYAGATAVASAMLVLSFTLLLSINLLQKWVGSRAPIR' A
#
# COMPACT_ATOMS: atom_id res chain seq x y z
N PHE A 1 4.72 -9.22 18.76
CA PHE A 1 4.08 -9.89 17.61
C PHE A 1 2.64 -9.44 17.52
N ILE A 2 2.20 -8.96 16.36
CA ILE A 2 0.77 -8.75 16.10
C ILE A 2 0.17 -10.16 15.96
N ALA A 3 -0.25 -10.72 17.09
CA ALA A 3 -0.86 -12.04 17.20
C ALA A 3 -2.23 -11.96 16.50
N GLY A 4 -2.27 -12.41 15.25
CA GLY A 4 -3.48 -12.32 14.44
C GLY A 4 -3.33 -12.61 12.95
N ASN A 5 -2.16 -12.94 12.40
CA ASN A 5 -2.04 -13.35 10.98
C ASN A 5 -2.70 -14.72 10.73
N MET A 6 -4.01 -14.77 10.50
CA MET A 6 -4.65 -15.95 9.97
C MET A 6 -4.58 -15.87 8.44
N PRO A 7 -4.05 -16.89 7.75
CA PRO A 7 -3.97 -16.92 6.30
C PRO A 7 -5.33 -16.56 5.69
N MET A 8 -5.33 -15.69 4.69
CA MET A 8 -6.54 -15.27 3.97
C MET A 8 -7.60 -14.53 4.81
N LYS A 9 -7.37 -14.22 6.08
CA LYS A 9 -8.35 -13.48 6.93
C LYS A 9 -7.82 -12.16 7.45
N THR A 10 -6.63 -12.22 8.01
CA THR A 10 -6.02 -11.11 8.76
C THR A 10 -4.53 -11.03 8.44
N GLU A 11 -4.19 -11.54 7.26
CA GLU A 11 -2.84 -11.54 6.71
C GLU A 11 -2.48 -10.14 6.22
N ILE A 12 -1.35 -9.65 6.74
CA ILE A 12 -0.82 -8.36 6.34
C ILE A 12 0.24 -8.56 5.27
N VAL A 13 0.25 -7.68 4.26
CA VAL A 13 1.19 -7.76 3.14
C VAL A 13 2.67 -7.83 3.56
N PRO A 14 3.14 -7.10 4.60
CA PRO A 14 4.53 -7.22 5.06
C PRO A 14 4.94 -8.64 5.42
N LEU A 15 4.04 -9.44 5.99
CA LEU A 15 4.35 -10.81 6.34
C LEU A 15 4.46 -11.71 5.10
N ILE A 16 3.63 -11.48 4.08
CA ILE A 16 3.74 -12.18 2.79
C ILE A 16 5.11 -11.90 2.16
N ILE A 17 5.58 -10.65 2.22
CA ILE A 17 6.89 -10.26 1.69
C ILE A 17 8.01 -11.00 2.43
N VAL A 18 8.01 -10.99 3.77
CA VAL A 18 9.01 -11.71 4.57
C VAL A 18 8.97 -13.22 4.29
N SER A 19 7.78 -13.81 4.23
CA SER A 19 7.63 -15.25 3.94
C SER A 19 8.21 -15.63 2.57
N LYS A 20 8.03 -14.78 1.55
CA LYS A 20 8.65 -14.99 0.23
C LYS A 20 10.18 -14.86 0.26
N LEU A 21 10.70 -13.88 1.00
CA LEU A 21 12.15 -13.70 1.17
C LEU A 21 12.79 -14.90 1.89
N GLU A 22 12.14 -15.44 2.92
CA GLU A 22 12.58 -16.64 3.64
C GLU A 22 12.58 -17.90 2.75
N GLN A 23 11.67 -17.95 1.78
CA GLN A 23 11.61 -18.99 0.75
C GLN A 23 12.56 -18.73 -0.43
N TYR A 24 13.43 -17.72 -0.33
CA TYR A 24 14.35 -17.27 -1.40
C TYR A 24 13.64 -16.82 -2.69
N ASP A 25 12.33 -16.55 -2.65
CA ASP A 25 11.55 -15.97 -3.75
C ASP A 25 11.64 -14.45 -3.72
N TYR A 26 12.83 -13.94 -4.06
CA TYR A 26 13.08 -12.50 -4.13
C TYR A 26 12.23 -11.81 -5.19
N ALA A 27 12.04 -12.46 -6.35
CA ALA A 27 11.24 -11.91 -7.44
C ALA A 27 9.78 -11.71 -7.02
N GLY A 28 9.17 -12.70 -6.37
CA GLY A 28 7.82 -12.60 -5.84
C GLY A 28 7.70 -11.55 -4.74
N ALA A 29 8.69 -11.46 -3.84
CA ALA A 29 8.71 -10.44 -2.79
C ALA A 29 8.76 -9.02 -3.39
N THR A 30 9.64 -8.79 -4.37
CA THR A 30 9.76 -7.50 -5.07
C THR A 30 8.51 -7.15 -5.88
N ALA A 31 7.86 -8.14 -6.52
CA ALA A 31 6.61 -7.91 -7.25
C ALA A 31 5.50 -7.38 -6.32
N VAL A 32 5.32 -8.01 -5.15
CA VAL A 32 4.32 -7.56 -4.17
C VAL A 32 4.67 -6.19 -3.60
N ALA A 33 5.94 -5.96 -3.24
CA ALA A 33 6.40 -4.69 -2.70
C ALA A 33 6.22 -3.52 -3.70
N SER A 34 6.60 -3.73 -4.97
CA SER A 34 6.46 -2.71 -6.02
C SER A 34 4.99 -2.42 -6.34
N ALA A 35 4.12 -3.43 -6.34
CA ALA A 35 2.68 -3.22 -6.50
C ALA A 35 2.08 -2.36 -5.38
N MET A 36 2.47 -2.62 -4.12
CA MET A 36 2.07 -1.77 -2.99
C MET A 36 2.58 -0.33 -3.11
N LEU A 37 3.80 -0.14 -3.62
CA LEU A 37 4.39 1.18 -3.84
C LEU A 37 3.59 1.96 -4.89
N VAL A 38 3.29 1.34 -6.03
CA VAL A 38 2.47 1.94 -7.09
C VAL A 38 1.07 2.30 -6.57
N LEU A 39 0.44 1.41 -5.81
CA LEU A 39 -0.87 1.66 -5.19
C LEU A 39 -0.80 2.87 -4.23
N SER A 40 0.22 2.91 -3.38
CA SER A 40 0.43 4.00 -2.42
C SER A 40 0.62 5.34 -3.10
N PHE A 41 1.47 5.41 -4.13
CA PHE A 41 1.65 6.64 -4.92
C PHE A 41 0.38 7.04 -5.65
N THR A 42 -0.36 6.09 -6.23
CA THR A 42 -1.62 6.36 -6.91
C THR A 42 -2.66 6.94 -5.95
N LEU A 43 -2.77 6.38 -4.74
CA LEU A 43 -3.68 6.86 -3.72
C LEU A 43 -3.27 8.26 -3.23
N LEU A 44 -1.99 8.47 -2.95
CA LEU A 44 -1.46 9.78 -2.56
C LEU A 44 -1.71 10.82 -3.65
N LEU A 45 -1.41 10.51 -4.92
CA LEU A 45 -1.66 11.41 -6.04
C LEU A 45 -3.16 11.73 -6.16
N SER A 46 -4.03 10.73 -6.05
CA SER A 46 -5.48 10.90 -6.10
C SER A 46 -5.97 11.81 -4.98
N ILE A 47 -5.50 11.62 -3.75
CA ILE A 47 -5.83 12.47 -2.60
C ILE A 47 -5.35 13.91 -2.86
N ASN A 48 -4.12 14.11 -3.33
CA ASN A 48 -3.58 15.44 -3.63
C ASN A 48 -4.40 16.15 -4.71
N LEU A 49 -4.80 15.44 -5.77
CA LEU A 49 -5.63 16.00 -6.85
C LEU A 49 -7.03 16.36 -6.34
N LEU A 50 -7.65 15.50 -5.53
CA LEU A 50 -8.96 15.76 -4.91
C LEU A 50 -8.91 16.96 -3.97
N GLN A 51 -7.90 17.03 -3.10
CA GLN A 51 -7.67 18.17 -2.21
C GLN A 51 -7.51 19.47 -2.99
N LYS A 52 -6.76 19.47 -4.09
CA LYS A 52 -6.60 20.63 -4.97
C LYS A 52 -7.93 21.03 -5.63
N TRP A 53 -8.71 20.07 -6.12
CA TRP A 53 -10.00 20.32 -6.77
C TRP A 53 -11.05 20.87 -5.80
N VAL A 54 -11.09 20.37 -4.56
CA VAL A 54 -11.97 20.89 -3.50
C VAL A 54 -11.48 22.26 -3.01
N GLY A 55 -10.17 22.42 -2.76
CA GLY A 55 -9.58 23.67 -2.28
C GLY A 55 -9.71 24.83 -3.26
N SER A 56 -9.70 24.54 -4.58
CA SER A 56 -9.95 25.56 -5.63
C SER A 56 -11.39 26.09 -5.64
N ARG A 57 -12.30 25.53 -4.83
CA ARG A 57 -13.71 25.94 -4.71
C ARG A 57 -14.01 26.74 -3.44
N ALA A 58 -13.01 27.02 -2.60
CA ALA A 58 -13.20 27.86 -1.42
C ALA A 58 -13.31 29.34 -1.84
N PRO A 59 -14.46 30.01 -1.63
CA PRO A 59 -14.54 31.45 -1.85
C PRO A 59 -13.64 32.14 -0.82
N ILE A 60 -12.64 32.85 -1.33
CA ILE A 60 -11.85 33.79 -0.55
C ILE A 60 -12.84 34.82 0.01
N ARG A 61 -13.02 34.83 1.33
CA ARG A 61 -13.73 35.88 2.05
C ARG A 61 -12.81 36.49 3.09
#